data_AF-A0A158PK05-F1
#
_entry.id   AF-A0A158PK05-F1
#
_cell.length_a   1.000
_cell.length_b   1.000
_cell.length_c   1.000
_cell.angle_alpha   90.00
_cell.angle_beta   90.00
_cell.angle_gamma   90.00
#
_symmetry.space_group_name_H-M   'P 1'
#
loop_
_entity.id
_entity.type
_entity.pdbx_description
1 polymer ?
#
loop_
_entity_poly.entity_id
_entity_poly.type
_entity_poly.pdbx_seq_one_letter_code
_entity_poly.pdbx_strand_id
1 'polypeptide(L)'
;MDDIELSRAEVGDLIFLAKFVTSSLFEQAVFDCASSPFYHVAIIANDRRIVHALPCGVLCQSFGDFLTECEPHCTEILHVKVSEELKIRAANFSESKTGLPYNDIFSPDCVNSVGEESYYCSQLITEAYRGVIKFPEHKLNFRKKDGQFIEFWEQYYEARKRRIPQDEPGSHPASIRRAPELAMRLIRNLQQQVLKVNDITNALHFIGGAAVNFTTGQKFEVVEPRSGRRNLIFRSKVDDCHNATANEVSRAVETAHEARQNWSRMGWLERGNVLKRVAETIRKNLEEISRWECLDSGKPIYEARLDVLSCVDTFNYYAGAGQALVGEHIPLDQDRFAFTKREPLGVVGCIGAWNYPIQTCTWKIAPALACGNSVVYKPSPLSPVSAVILAKVLQLSGLPDGVFNIVQGHAETGTALIQHPLVKKISFTGSISTGRKIMQGCAVRNIKPVTLELGGKSSLIIFEDADIQSAVSGAMMANFFSQGQVCTNASKVLVHRSMVEEFVASLREKTCAMRVGDPLDETTRVGAHISRKHMETVKKYIDDAVSAGARLVCGGEMVSVAGLENGFYLSPCVLSDIRKDMAVYREEIFGAVLLVIPFDSEDEAVSIANDTTMGLAAGLFTK
;
A
#
# COMPACT_ATOMS: atom_id res chain seq x y z
N MET A 1 -24.43 -3.11 16.96
CA MET A 1 -23.48 -2.03 16.63
C MET A 1 -24.06 -1.22 15.47
N ASP A 2 -25.39 -1.03 15.46
CA ASP A 2 -26.16 -1.03 14.19
C ASP A 2 -26.84 0.32 13.87
N ASP A 3 -27.07 1.19 14.87
CA ASP A 3 -27.75 2.48 14.66
C ASP A 3 -26.84 3.65 14.26
N ILE A 4 -25.53 3.55 14.51
CA ILE A 4 -24.56 4.59 14.15
C ILE A 4 -24.37 4.64 12.62
N GLU A 5 -24.58 3.53 11.92
CA GLU A 5 -24.26 3.36 10.50
C GLU A 5 -25.28 4.05 9.58
N LEU A 6 -26.55 4.00 9.95
CA LEU A 6 -27.64 4.71 9.28
C LEU A 6 -27.91 6.09 9.88
N SER A 7 -27.11 6.55 10.86
CA SER A 7 -27.31 7.83 11.55
C SER A 7 -27.34 9.05 10.62
N ARG A 8 -26.71 8.93 9.45
CA ARG A 8 -26.64 9.98 8.42
C ARG A 8 -27.50 9.66 7.18
N ALA A 9 -28.22 8.55 7.16
CA ALA A 9 -29.06 8.16 6.03
C ALA A 9 -30.51 8.62 6.25
N GLU A 10 -31.22 8.92 5.17
CA GLU A 10 -32.61 9.37 5.20
C GLU A 10 -33.56 8.30 4.64
N VAL A 11 -34.83 8.39 5.02
CA VAL A 11 -35.89 7.59 4.38
C VAL A 11 -35.87 7.84 2.88
N GLY A 12 -35.97 6.77 2.11
CA GLY A 12 -35.90 6.71 0.65
C GLY A 12 -34.48 6.75 0.06
N ASP A 13 -33.42 6.94 0.86
CA ASP A 13 -32.05 6.74 0.38
C ASP A 13 -31.86 5.28 -0.06
N LEU A 14 -30.96 5.06 -1.02
CA LEU A 14 -30.72 3.74 -1.60
C LEU A 14 -29.43 3.13 -1.07
N ILE A 15 -29.46 1.84 -0.76
CA ILE A 15 -28.28 1.06 -0.37
C ILE A 15 -27.91 0.13 -1.51
N PHE A 16 -26.73 0.30 -2.06
CA PHE A 16 -26.17 -0.58 -3.07
C PHE A 16 -25.18 -1.54 -2.43
N LEU A 17 -25.31 -2.81 -2.75
CA LEU A 17 -24.37 -3.83 -2.34
C LEU A 17 -23.45 -4.20 -3.49
N ALA A 18 -22.17 -4.23 -3.19
CA ALA A 18 -21.15 -4.75 -4.08
C ALA A 18 -20.51 -6.02 -3.53
N LYS A 19 -20.34 -7.00 -4.41
CA LYS A 19 -19.51 -8.18 -4.23
C LYS A 19 -18.49 -8.17 -5.36
N PHE A 20 -17.27 -8.59 -5.05
CA PHE A 20 -16.14 -8.55 -5.99
C PHE A 20 -15.68 -9.96 -6.37
N VAL A 21 -16.13 -10.97 -5.62
CA VAL A 21 -15.96 -12.43 -5.85
C VAL A 21 -17.14 -13.12 -5.18
N THR A 22 -17.62 -14.22 -5.75
CA THR A 22 -18.65 -15.07 -5.16
C THR A 22 -18.36 -16.54 -5.48
N SER A 23 -18.70 -17.43 -4.56
CA SER A 23 -18.72 -18.89 -4.80
C SER A 23 -20.09 -19.39 -5.30
N SER A 24 -21.10 -18.50 -5.33
CA SER A 24 -22.44 -18.83 -5.81
C SER A 24 -22.49 -18.75 -7.33
N LEU A 25 -22.89 -19.87 -7.96
CA LEU A 25 -23.09 -19.94 -9.42
C LEU A 25 -24.12 -18.91 -9.90
N PHE A 26 -25.17 -18.65 -9.11
CA PHE A 26 -26.19 -17.66 -9.43
C PHE A 26 -25.64 -16.23 -9.38
N GLU A 27 -24.92 -15.87 -8.30
CA GLU A 27 -24.35 -14.53 -8.19
C GLU A 27 -23.28 -14.29 -9.26
N GLN A 28 -22.45 -15.30 -9.56
CA GLN A 28 -21.46 -15.22 -10.64
C GLN A 28 -22.13 -14.99 -12.00
N ALA A 29 -23.24 -15.68 -12.27
CA ALA A 29 -23.99 -15.49 -13.50
C ALA A 29 -24.63 -14.09 -13.58
N VAL A 30 -25.02 -13.47 -12.46
CA VAL A 30 -25.48 -12.07 -12.41
C VAL A 30 -24.32 -11.09 -12.68
N PHE A 31 -23.13 -11.35 -12.12
CA PHE A 31 -21.92 -10.53 -12.37
C PHE A 31 -21.57 -10.45 -13.86
N ASP A 32 -21.61 -11.60 -14.54
CA ASP A 32 -21.24 -11.73 -15.94
C ASP A 32 -22.18 -10.94 -16.86
N CYS A 33 -23.44 -10.70 -16.45
CA CYS A 33 -24.44 -9.94 -17.21
C CYS A 33 -24.12 -8.44 -17.33
N ALA A 34 -23.60 -7.82 -16.27
CA ALA A 34 -23.47 -6.35 -16.16
C ALA A 34 -22.03 -5.81 -16.09
N SER A 35 -21.01 -6.68 -15.98
CA SER A 35 -19.59 -6.28 -15.81
C SER A 35 -19.41 -5.23 -14.69
N SER A 36 -20.15 -5.37 -13.59
CA SER A 36 -20.18 -4.42 -12.48
C SER A 36 -20.18 -5.15 -11.14
N PRO A 37 -19.49 -4.63 -10.10
CA PRO A 37 -19.48 -5.27 -8.78
C PRO A 37 -20.82 -5.14 -8.03
N PHE A 38 -21.73 -4.27 -8.47
CA PHE A 38 -23.01 -4.02 -7.81
C PHE A 38 -24.06 -5.05 -8.26
N TYR A 39 -24.43 -5.94 -7.34
CA TYR A 39 -25.33 -7.06 -7.61
C TYR A 39 -26.69 -6.92 -6.91
N HIS A 40 -26.81 -5.99 -5.95
CA HIS A 40 -28.04 -5.80 -5.18
C HIS A 40 -28.30 -4.33 -4.85
N VAL A 41 -29.58 -3.97 -4.70
CA VAL A 41 -30.01 -2.66 -4.24
C VAL A 41 -31.19 -2.78 -3.27
N ALA A 42 -31.25 -1.89 -2.29
CA ALA A 42 -32.32 -1.79 -1.31
C ALA A 42 -32.71 -0.32 -1.08
N ILE A 43 -33.87 -0.09 -0.49
CA ILE A 43 -34.33 1.23 -0.06
C ILE A 43 -34.43 1.29 1.46
N ILE A 44 -34.05 2.43 2.03
CA ILE A 44 -34.23 2.72 3.45
C ILE A 44 -35.67 3.19 3.66
N ALA A 45 -36.41 2.45 4.47
CA ALA A 45 -37.79 2.74 4.82
C ALA A 45 -37.91 3.43 6.18
N ASN A 46 -39.16 3.58 6.65
CA ASN A 46 -39.44 4.13 7.97
C ASN A 46 -38.73 3.33 9.08
N ASP A 47 -38.44 4.00 10.20
CA ASP A 47 -37.70 3.42 11.32
C ASP A 47 -36.34 2.81 10.93
N ARG A 48 -35.76 3.26 9.81
CA ARG A 48 -34.49 2.80 9.25
C ARG A 48 -34.44 1.31 8.92
N ARG A 49 -35.60 0.71 8.64
CA ARG A 49 -35.67 -0.65 8.10
C ARG A 49 -35.25 -0.66 6.64
N ILE A 50 -34.76 -1.81 6.18
CA ILE A 50 -34.29 -2.00 4.81
C ILE A 50 -35.29 -2.85 4.06
N VAL A 51 -35.78 -2.33 2.92
CA VAL A 51 -36.68 -3.07 2.04
C VAL A 51 -35.95 -3.46 0.75
N HIS A 52 -36.02 -4.74 0.41
CA HIS A 52 -35.34 -5.33 -0.76
C HIS A 52 -35.99 -6.65 -1.15
N ALA A 53 -35.63 -7.21 -2.31
CA ALA A 53 -36.16 -8.48 -2.78
C ALA A 53 -35.04 -9.52 -2.97
N LEU A 54 -35.18 -10.69 -2.35
CA LEU A 54 -34.31 -11.86 -2.45
C LEU A 54 -35.10 -13.06 -3.00
N PRO A 55 -34.46 -14.19 -3.37
CA PRO A 55 -35.18 -15.38 -3.86
C PRO A 55 -36.30 -15.90 -2.92
N CYS A 56 -36.23 -15.58 -1.63
CA CYS A 56 -37.26 -15.89 -0.63
C CYS A 56 -38.47 -14.91 -0.63
N GLY A 57 -38.41 -13.80 -1.37
CA GLY A 57 -39.46 -12.78 -1.49
C GLY A 57 -38.98 -11.36 -1.22
N VAL A 58 -39.92 -10.42 -1.17
CA VAL A 58 -39.68 -9.04 -0.72
C VAL A 58 -39.66 -8.99 0.80
N LEU A 59 -38.55 -8.53 1.36
CA LEU A 59 -38.31 -8.47 2.80
C LEU A 59 -38.23 -7.02 3.27
N CYS A 60 -38.67 -6.78 4.50
CA CYS A 60 -38.40 -5.57 5.26
C CYS A 60 -37.70 -6.01 6.54
N GLN A 61 -36.46 -5.59 6.79
CA GLN A 61 -35.66 -6.10 7.91
C GLN A 61 -34.67 -5.08 8.48
N SER A 62 -33.97 -5.43 9.55
CA SER A 62 -32.94 -4.57 10.13
C SER A 62 -31.73 -4.47 9.18
N PHE A 63 -30.91 -3.42 9.33
CA PHE A 63 -29.68 -3.30 8.54
C PHE A 63 -28.71 -4.46 8.82
N GLY A 64 -28.61 -4.92 10.07
CA GLY A 64 -27.75 -6.05 10.44
C GLY A 64 -28.16 -7.36 9.78
N ASP A 65 -29.47 -7.67 9.79
CA ASP A 65 -29.99 -8.87 9.13
C ASP A 65 -29.80 -8.80 7.61
N PHE A 66 -30.07 -7.63 7.02
CA PHE A 66 -29.82 -7.36 5.61
C PHE A 66 -28.37 -7.63 5.19
N LEU A 67 -27.39 -7.16 5.98
CA LEU A 67 -25.98 -7.42 5.70
C LEU A 67 -25.58 -8.87 5.94
N THR A 68 -26.17 -9.52 6.95
CA THR A 68 -25.91 -10.93 7.26
C THR A 68 -26.42 -11.84 6.16
N GLU A 69 -27.60 -11.55 5.62
CA GLU A 69 -28.22 -12.37 4.58
C GLU A 69 -27.60 -12.13 3.20
N CYS A 70 -27.26 -10.87 2.87
CA CYS A 70 -26.69 -10.55 1.57
C CYS A 70 -25.17 -10.77 1.48
N GLU A 71 -24.48 -10.80 2.63
CA GLU A 71 -23.03 -10.94 2.77
C GLU A 71 -22.20 -10.04 1.83
N PRO A 72 -22.44 -8.71 1.77
CA PRO A 72 -21.77 -7.85 0.81
C PRO A 72 -20.31 -7.57 1.17
N HIS A 73 -19.46 -7.38 0.15
CA HIS A 73 -18.09 -6.91 0.36
C HIS A 73 -18.05 -5.40 0.63
N CYS A 74 -18.93 -4.64 0.00
CA CYS A 74 -19.05 -3.20 0.15
C CYS A 74 -20.51 -2.79 0.15
N THR A 75 -20.86 -1.84 1.02
CA THR A 75 -22.11 -1.08 0.98
C THR A 75 -21.85 0.35 0.57
N GLU A 76 -22.66 0.83 -0.35
CA GLU A 76 -22.75 2.26 -0.64
C GLU A 76 -24.15 2.76 -0.33
N ILE A 77 -24.25 3.81 0.48
CA ILE A 77 -25.49 4.53 0.71
C ILE A 77 -25.46 5.76 -0.17
N LEU A 78 -26.40 5.83 -1.11
CA LEU A 78 -26.58 6.94 -2.03
C LEU A 78 -27.81 7.73 -1.62
N HIS A 79 -27.61 9.01 -1.41
CA HIS A 79 -28.68 9.98 -1.18
C HIS A 79 -29.47 10.21 -2.46
N VAL A 80 -30.80 10.15 -2.36
CA VAL A 80 -31.70 10.45 -3.48
C VAL A 80 -32.09 11.92 -3.44
N LYS A 81 -31.70 12.70 -4.46
CA LYS A 81 -31.93 14.15 -4.57
C LYS A 81 -33.34 14.49 -5.09
N VAL A 82 -34.35 14.05 -4.36
CA VAL A 82 -35.76 14.43 -4.59
C VAL A 82 -36.39 14.93 -3.30
N SER A 83 -37.57 15.54 -3.36
CA SER A 83 -38.26 16.03 -2.17
C SER A 83 -38.54 14.92 -1.17
N GLU A 84 -38.50 15.24 0.12
CA GLU A 84 -38.71 14.29 1.21
C GLU A 84 -40.04 13.52 1.09
N GLU A 85 -41.12 14.21 0.70
CA GLU A 85 -42.42 13.60 0.43
C GLU A 85 -42.37 12.46 -0.60
N LEU A 86 -41.58 12.63 -1.67
CA LEU A 86 -41.45 11.63 -2.73
C LEU A 86 -40.60 10.43 -2.27
N LYS A 87 -39.61 10.66 -1.41
CA LYS A 87 -38.80 9.61 -0.79
C LYS A 87 -39.62 8.76 0.18
N ILE A 88 -40.42 9.41 1.02
CA ILE A 88 -41.36 8.73 1.93
C ILE A 88 -42.38 7.92 1.13
N ARG A 89 -42.92 8.48 0.04
CA ARG A 89 -43.83 7.75 -0.84
C ARG A 89 -43.19 6.50 -1.45
N ALA A 90 -41.95 6.60 -1.92
CA ALA A 90 -41.20 5.47 -2.47
C ALA A 90 -40.93 4.39 -1.40
N ALA A 91 -40.51 4.80 -0.21
CA ALA A 91 -40.34 3.90 0.93
C ALA A 91 -41.64 3.15 1.30
N ASN A 92 -42.75 3.88 1.45
CA ASN A 92 -44.06 3.31 1.77
C ASN A 92 -44.55 2.35 0.66
N PHE A 93 -44.29 2.68 -0.61
CA PHE A 93 -44.58 1.78 -1.72
C PHE A 93 -43.80 0.48 -1.55
N SER A 94 -42.49 0.54 -1.35
CA SER A 94 -41.67 -0.66 -1.18
C SER A 94 -42.10 -1.48 0.05
N GLU A 95 -42.40 -0.85 1.18
CA GLU A 95 -42.91 -1.54 2.37
C GLU A 95 -44.22 -2.28 2.09
N SER A 96 -45.13 -1.69 1.30
CA SER A 96 -46.40 -2.32 0.91
C SER A 96 -46.25 -3.59 0.07
N LYS A 97 -45.06 -3.82 -0.49
CA LYS A 97 -44.73 -5.01 -1.29
C LYS A 97 -44.08 -6.13 -0.46
N THR A 98 -43.82 -5.91 0.84
CA THR A 98 -43.24 -6.92 1.73
C THR A 98 -44.11 -8.18 1.74
N GLY A 99 -43.48 -9.35 1.58
CA GLY A 99 -44.15 -10.65 1.51
C GLY A 99 -44.55 -11.09 0.10
N LEU A 100 -44.45 -10.23 -0.92
CA LEU A 100 -44.64 -10.66 -2.31
C LEU A 100 -43.48 -11.54 -2.79
N PRO A 101 -43.74 -12.46 -3.75
CA PRO A 101 -42.73 -13.38 -4.26
C PRO A 101 -41.61 -12.67 -5.04
N TYR A 102 -40.50 -13.37 -5.21
CA TYR A 102 -39.38 -12.94 -6.03
C TYR A 102 -39.70 -13.09 -7.53
N ASN A 103 -39.29 -12.11 -8.33
CA ASN A 103 -39.41 -12.21 -9.79
C ASN A 103 -38.31 -13.11 -10.36
N ASP A 104 -38.59 -14.41 -10.42
CA ASP A 104 -37.63 -15.44 -10.84
C ASP A 104 -37.36 -15.47 -12.36
N ILE A 105 -38.10 -14.71 -13.16
CA ILE A 105 -37.89 -14.61 -14.62
C ILE A 105 -37.50 -13.21 -15.07
N PHE A 106 -37.29 -12.29 -14.12
CA PHE A 106 -36.96 -10.89 -14.35
C PHE A 106 -37.89 -10.18 -15.34
N SER A 107 -39.17 -10.59 -15.37
CA SER A 107 -40.16 -10.05 -16.31
C SER A 107 -40.33 -8.53 -16.13
N PRO A 108 -40.33 -7.71 -17.20
CA PRO A 108 -40.52 -6.26 -17.10
C PRO A 108 -41.87 -5.87 -16.50
N ASP A 109 -42.87 -6.76 -16.58
CA ASP A 109 -44.21 -6.55 -16.04
C ASP A 109 -44.32 -6.85 -14.52
N CYS A 110 -43.19 -7.11 -13.85
CA CYS A 110 -43.12 -7.42 -12.41
C CYS A 110 -43.99 -8.63 -12.03
N VAL A 111 -43.90 -9.70 -12.83
CA VAL A 111 -44.58 -10.98 -12.59
C VAL A 111 -43.61 -12.16 -12.64
N ASN A 112 -43.82 -13.15 -11.78
CA ASN A 112 -42.96 -14.33 -11.70
C ASN A 112 -43.35 -15.38 -12.75
N SER A 113 -42.68 -16.52 -12.76
CA SER A 113 -42.93 -17.62 -13.70
C SER A 113 -44.33 -18.22 -13.63
N VAL A 114 -45.05 -18.05 -12.51
CA VAL A 114 -46.43 -18.51 -12.30
C VAL A 114 -47.49 -17.42 -12.50
N GLY A 115 -47.08 -16.19 -12.83
CA GLY A 115 -47.98 -15.07 -13.15
C GLY A 115 -48.45 -14.24 -11.96
N GLU A 116 -47.81 -14.38 -10.80
CA GLU A 116 -48.09 -13.57 -9.61
C GLU A 116 -47.26 -12.27 -9.62
N GLU A 117 -47.80 -11.21 -9.03
CA GLU A 117 -47.05 -9.96 -8.80
C GLU A 117 -45.80 -10.26 -7.97
N SER A 118 -44.64 -9.82 -8.47
CA SER A 118 -43.35 -10.17 -7.90
C SER A 118 -42.28 -9.14 -8.26
N TYR A 119 -41.21 -9.06 -7.47
CA TYR A 119 -40.17 -8.06 -7.68
C TYR A 119 -38.77 -8.66 -7.62
N TYR A 120 -37.90 -8.23 -8.54
CA TYR A 120 -36.45 -8.27 -8.36
C TYR A 120 -35.98 -6.98 -7.65
N CYS A 121 -34.83 -7.00 -6.99
CA CYS A 121 -34.39 -5.91 -6.14
C CYS A 121 -34.30 -4.56 -6.87
N SER A 122 -33.82 -4.54 -8.11
CA SER A 122 -33.78 -3.32 -8.92
C SER A 122 -35.15 -2.89 -9.45
N GLN A 123 -36.06 -3.85 -9.72
CA GLN A 123 -37.42 -3.54 -10.16
C GLN A 123 -38.21 -2.86 -9.04
N LEU A 124 -38.06 -3.35 -7.80
CA LEU A 124 -38.70 -2.74 -6.63
C LEU A 124 -38.35 -1.25 -6.53
N ILE A 125 -37.10 -0.87 -6.80
CA ILE A 125 -36.64 0.52 -6.77
C ILE A 125 -37.15 1.33 -7.97
N THR A 126 -37.09 0.78 -9.19
CA THR A 126 -37.59 1.50 -10.37
C THR A 126 -39.09 1.76 -10.28
N GLU A 127 -39.83 0.84 -9.67
CA GLU A 127 -41.27 0.97 -9.43
C GLU A 127 -41.59 1.96 -8.32
N ALA A 128 -40.86 1.91 -7.20
CA ALA A 128 -41.03 2.84 -6.09
C ALA A 128 -40.87 4.31 -6.50
N TYR A 129 -39.95 4.57 -7.43
CA TYR A 129 -39.68 5.90 -7.98
C TYR A 129 -40.23 6.11 -9.39
N ARG A 130 -41.18 5.28 -9.85
CA ARG A 130 -41.79 5.41 -11.17
C ARG A 130 -42.44 6.79 -11.31
N GLY A 131 -42.10 7.48 -12.42
CA GLY A 131 -42.56 8.84 -12.69
C GLY A 131 -41.88 9.94 -11.86
N VAL A 132 -40.90 9.59 -11.01
CA VAL A 132 -40.11 10.56 -10.22
C VAL A 132 -38.68 10.61 -10.70
N ILE A 133 -38.01 9.46 -10.77
CA ILE A 133 -36.62 9.35 -11.20
C ILE A 133 -36.60 8.63 -12.54
N LYS A 134 -35.91 9.21 -13.51
CA LYS A 134 -35.66 8.55 -14.79
C LYS A 134 -34.36 7.76 -14.70
N PHE A 135 -34.43 6.55 -14.16
CA PHE A 135 -33.26 5.66 -14.11
C PHE A 135 -32.75 5.33 -15.53
N PRO A 136 -31.43 5.14 -15.71
CA PRO A 136 -30.87 4.72 -16.98
C PRO A 136 -31.50 3.42 -17.48
N GLU A 137 -31.85 3.38 -18.78
CA GLU A 137 -32.37 2.17 -19.41
C GLU A 137 -31.37 1.01 -19.29
N HIS A 138 -31.89 -0.19 -19.06
CA HIS A 138 -31.11 -1.42 -19.02
C HIS A 138 -31.77 -2.47 -19.90
N LYS A 139 -30.97 -3.13 -20.73
CA LYS A 139 -31.38 -4.31 -21.48
C LYS A 139 -30.81 -5.53 -20.79
N LEU A 140 -31.65 -6.54 -20.60
CA LEU A 140 -31.23 -7.81 -20.04
C LEU A 140 -30.19 -8.46 -20.95
N ASN A 141 -29.05 -8.83 -20.38
CA ASN A 141 -27.95 -9.41 -21.13
C ASN A 141 -27.43 -10.66 -20.43
N PHE A 142 -27.66 -11.83 -21.02
CA PHE A 142 -27.28 -13.13 -20.50
C PHE A 142 -26.15 -13.79 -21.32
N ARG A 143 -25.41 -12.97 -22.08
CA ARG A 143 -24.29 -13.40 -22.91
C ARG A 143 -22.94 -13.04 -22.30
N LYS A 144 -21.97 -13.91 -22.52
CA LYS A 144 -20.53 -13.64 -22.31
C LYS A 144 -20.02 -12.63 -23.32
N LYS A 145 -18.81 -12.11 -23.10
CA LYS A 145 -18.13 -11.15 -24.00
C LYS A 145 -17.86 -11.70 -25.41
N ASP A 146 -17.80 -13.01 -25.57
CA ASP A 146 -17.62 -13.69 -26.87
C ASP A 146 -18.95 -13.89 -27.63
N GLY A 147 -20.08 -13.46 -27.06
CA GLY A 147 -21.41 -13.52 -27.67
C GLY A 147 -22.19 -14.81 -27.40
N GLN A 148 -21.61 -15.80 -26.73
CA GLN A 148 -22.32 -17.02 -26.31
C GLN A 148 -23.17 -16.77 -25.07
N PHE A 149 -24.26 -17.52 -24.90
CA PHE A 149 -25.02 -17.48 -23.65
C PHE A 149 -24.20 -18.03 -22.48
N ILE A 150 -24.47 -17.50 -21.29
CA ILE A 150 -23.88 -18.02 -20.06
C ILE A 150 -24.64 -19.30 -19.72
N GLU A 151 -23.91 -20.42 -19.64
CA GLU A 151 -24.44 -21.78 -19.43
C GLU A 151 -25.45 -21.87 -18.27
N PHE A 152 -25.18 -21.16 -17.17
CA PHE A 152 -26.10 -21.07 -16.04
C PHE A 152 -27.50 -20.59 -16.45
N TRP A 153 -27.58 -19.52 -17.25
CA TRP A 153 -28.86 -18.93 -17.67
C TRP A 153 -29.57 -19.81 -18.71
N GLU A 154 -28.85 -20.53 -19.55
CA GLU A 154 -29.44 -21.52 -20.46
C GLU A 154 -30.18 -22.60 -19.67
N GLN A 155 -29.49 -23.23 -18.71
CA GLN A 155 -30.09 -24.26 -17.85
C GLN A 155 -31.24 -23.69 -17.01
N TYR A 156 -31.09 -22.46 -16.52
CA TYR A 156 -32.07 -21.79 -15.67
C TYR A 156 -33.43 -21.57 -16.37
N TYR A 157 -33.41 -21.10 -17.61
CA TYR A 157 -34.62 -20.84 -18.40
C TYR A 157 -35.17 -22.12 -19.06
N GLU A 158 -34.31 -23.05 -19.44
CA GLU A 158 -34.72 -24.37 -19.97
C GLU A 158 -35.53 -25.16 -18.93
N ALA A 159 -35.05 -25.22 -17.67
CA ALA A 159 -35.77 -25.87 -16.57
C ALA A 159 -37.19 -25.30 -16.35
N ARG A 160 -37.41 -24.04 -16.75
CA ARG A 160 -38.69 -23.33 -16.64
C ARG A 160 -39.49 -23.35 -17.94
N LYS A 161 -39.03 -24.06 -18.98
CA LYS A 161 -39.65 -24.13 -20.31
C LYS A 161 -39.92 -22.75 -20.93
N ARG A 162 -38.98 -21.81 -20.75
CA ARG A 162 -39.07 -20.43 -21.24
C ARG A 162 -37.85 -20.07 -22.09
N ARG A 163 -38.01 -19.09 -22.99
CA ARG A 163 -36.87 -18.50 -23.72
C ARG A 163 -36.11 -17.56 -22.80
N ILE A 164 -34.80 -17.44 -23.01
CA ILE A 164 -33.98 -16.41 -22.37
C ILE A 164 -34.41 -15.03 -22.92
N PRO A 165 -34.79 -14.06 -22.07
CA PRO A 165 -35.25 -12.73 -22.49
C PRO A 165 -34.06 -11.81 -22.81
N GLN A 166 -33.21 -12.23 -23.73
CA GLN A 166 -32.05 -11.47 -24.18
C GLN A 166 -32.46 -10.19 -24.90
N ASP A 167 -31.79 -9.08 -24.58
CA ASP A 167 -32.00 -7.74 -25.14
C ASP A 167 -33.38 -7.11 -24.85
N GLU A 168 -34.21 -7.77 -24.03
CA GLU A 168 -35.49 -7.24 -23.56
C GLU A 168 -35.28 -6.14 -22.49
N PRO A 169 -36.24 -5.21 -22.31
CA PRO A 169 -36.18 -4.20 -21.26
C PRO A 169 -36.09 -4.84 -19.86
N GLY A 170 -35.24 -4.29 -19.01
CA GLY A 170 -35.11 -4.75 -17.62
C GLY A 170 -34.53 -3.69 -16.70
N SER A 171 -34.06 -4.12 -15.53
CA SER A 171 -33.38 -3.26 -14.56
C SER A 171 -32.19 -4.00 -13.95
N HIS A 172 -31.18 -3.26 -13.50
CA HIS A 172 -30.02 -3.82 -12.80
C HIS A 172 -29.47 -2.80 -11.81
N PRO A 173 -29.03 -3.22 -10.60
CA PRO A 173 -28.46 -2.30 -9.60
C PRO A 173 -27.37 -1.37 -10.16
N ALA A 174 -26.43 -1.93 -10.93
CA ALA A 174 -25.37 -1.14 -11.60
C ALA A 174 -25.90 -0.03 -12.54
N SER A 175 -27.03 -0.24 -13.21
CA SER A 175 -27.63 0.77 -14.08
C SER A 175 -28.31 1.87 -13.26
N ILE A 176 -29.10 1.48 -12.27
CA ILE A 176 -29.79 2.39 -11.34
C ILE A 176 -28.78 3.31 -10.64
N ARG A 177 -27.65 2.75 -10.19
CA ARG A 177 -26.58 3.49 -9.49
C ARG A 177 -25.99 4.65 -10.29
N ARG A 178 -26.14 4.67 -11.62
CA ARG A 178 -25.63 5.74 -12.51
C ARG A 178 -26.60 6.92 -12.66
N ALA A 179 -27.76 6.88 -12.02
CA ALA A 179 -28.73 7.97 -12.08
C ALA A 179 -28.15 9.27 -11.50
N PRO A 180 -28.29 10.42 -12.19
CA PRO A 180 -27.73 11.70 -11.76
C PRO A 180 -28.38 12.25 -10.48
N GLU A 181 -29.58 11.79 -10.15
CA GLU A 181 -30.31 12.10 -8.92
C GLU A 181 -29.71 11.43 -7.69
N LEU A 182 -28.75 10.51 -7.84
CA LEU A 182 -28.08 9.86 -6.74
C LEU A 182 -26.76 10.57 -6.39
N ALA A 183 -26.56 10.89 -5.11
CA ALA A 183 -25.28 11.38 -4.58
C ALA A 183 -24.70 10.38 -3.58
N MET A 184 -23.43 10.05 -3.73
CA MET A 184 -22.72 9.25 -2.74
C MET A 184 -22.78 9.92 -1.36
N ARG A 185 -23.27 9.19 -0.35
CA ARG A 185 -23.38 9.66 1.03
C ARG A 185 -22.43 8.95 1.97
N LEU A 186 -22.36 7.62 1.85
CA LEU A 186 -21.48 6.78 2.65
C LEU A 186 -20.99 5.61 1.81
N ILE A 187 -19.72 5.25 1.96
CA ILE A 187 -19.16 3.99 1.46
C ILE A 187 -18.56 3.25 2.64
N ARG A 188 -18.83 1.95 2.72
CA ARG A 188 -18.25 1.07 3.73
C ARG A 188 -17.87 -0.28 3.14
N ASN A 189 -16.60 -0.61 3.27
CA ASN A 189 -16.09 -1.95 3.00
C ASN A 189 -16.41 -2.84 4.22
N LEU A 190 -17.23 -3.87 4.02
CA LEU A 190 -17.81 -4.69 5.09
C LEU A 190 -17.11 -6.04 5.28
N GLN A 191 -16.48 -6.59 4.24
CA GLN A 191 -15.62 -7.76 4.37
C GLN A 191 -14.16 -7.48 4.01
N GLN A 192 -13.30 -8.13 4.79
CA GLN A 192 -11.86 -8.18 4.69
C GLN A 192 -11.45 -8.56 3.26
N GLN A 193 -11.09 -7.58 2.43
CA GLN A 193 -10.15 -7.92 1.37
C GLN A 193 -8.82 -8.27 2.04
N VAL A 194 -8.60 -9.58 2.17
CA VAL A 194 -7.27 -10.15 1.99
C VAL A 194 -6.73 -9.52 0.71
N LEU A 195 -5.59 -8.87 0.81
CA LEU A 195 -4.81 -8.45 -0.36
C LEU A 195 -4.67 -9.66 -1.31
N LYS A 196 -5.53 -9.75 -2.34
CA LYS A 196 -5.50 -10.90 -3.23
C LYS A 196 -4.27 -10.76 -4.13
N VAL A 197 -3.41 -11.78 -4.07
CA VAL A 197 -2.18 -11.91 -4.87
C VAL A 197 -2.41 -11.53 -6.35
N ASN A 198 -3.55 -11.91 -6.93
CA ASN A 198 -3.85 -11.65 -8.34
C ASN A 198 -4.12 -10.17 -8.66
N ASP A 199 -4.52 -9.32 -7.70
CA ASP A 199 -4.84 -7.91 -7.96
C ASP A 199 -3.60 -7.00 -7.88
N ILE A 200 -2.58 -7.43 -7.13
CA ILE A 200 -1.34 -6.68 -6.90
C ILE A 200 -0.39 -6.78 -8.09
N THR A 201 -0.42 -7.92 -8.80
CA THR A 201 0.62 -8.29 -9.77
C THR A 201 0.16 -8.20 -11.22
N ASN A 202 -0.99 -7.57 -11.47
CA ASN A 202 -1.47 -7.30 -12.84
C ASN A 202 -0.86 -6.03 -13.45
N ALA A 203 -0.52 -5.05 -12.62
CA ALA A 203 0.07 -3.79 -13.01
C ALA A 203 0.76 -3.12 -11.82
N LEU A 204 1.95 -2.57 -12.03
CA LEU A 204 2.74 -1.95 -10.96
C LEU A 204 2.59 -0.41 -10.88
N HIS A 205 1.99 0.23 -11.89
CA HIS A 205 1.63 1.64 -11.77
C HIS A 205 0.24 1.76 -11.15
N PHE A 206 0.00 2.83 -10.40
CA PHE A 206 -1.29 3.09 -9.76
C PHE A 206 -1.65 4.57 -9.92
N ILE A 207 -2.68 4.89 -10.69
CA ILE A 207 -3.06 6.28 -10.96
C ILE A 207 -4.57 6.42 -10.84
N GLY A 208 -5.03 7.43 -10.10
CA GLY A 208 -6.45 7.74 -10.02
C GLY A 208 -7.30 6.61 -9.43
N GLY A 209 -6.74 5.83 -8.49
CA GLY A 209 -7.45 4.70 -7.88
C GLY A 209 -7.37 3.38 -8.65
N ALA A 210 -6.72 3.34 -9.80
CA ALA A 210 -6.64 2.14 -10.63
C ALA A 210 -5.19 1.68 -10.84
N ALA A 211 -5.00 0.36 -10.95
CA ALA A 211 -3.75 -0.19 -11.42
C ALA A 211 -3.64 0.01 -12.95
N VAL A 212 -2.51 0.48 -13.44
CA VAL A 212 -2.33 0.91 -14.84
C VAL A 212 -1.11 0.23 -15.47
N ASN A 213 -1.29 -0.31 -16.68
CA ASN A 213 -0.18 -0.79 -17.49
C ASN A 213 0.22 0.24 -18.54
N PHE A 214 1.52 0.46 -18.66
CA PHE A 214 2.11 1.31 -19.69
C PHE A 214 2.78 0.44 -20.75
N THR A 215 2.85 0.96 -21.98
CA THR A 215 3.39 0.26 -23.16
C THR A 215 4.47 1.06 -23.89
N THR A 216 4.78 2.28 -23.43
CA THR A 216 5.59 3.24 -24.21
C THR A 216 7.02 3.45 -23.69
N GLY A 217 7.25 3.29 -22.39
CA GLY A 217 8.58 3.48 -21.81
C GLY A 217 9.50 2.28 -21.94
N GLN A 218 10.79 2.47 -21.62
CA GLN A 218 11.74 1.35 -21.62
C GLN A 218 11.33 0.28 -20.59
N LYS A 219 11.36 -0.97 -21.02
CA LYS A 219 11.11 -2.14 -20.18
C LYS A 219 12.21 -2.37 -19.14
N PHE A 220 11.83 -2.85 -17.98
CA PHE A 220 12.75 -3.38 -16.98
C PHE A 220 12.17 -4.61 -16.30
N GLU A 221 13.08 -5.50 -15.90
CA GLU A 221 12.77 -6.75 -15.23
C GLU A 221 12.57 -6.52 -13.73
N VAL A 222 11.62 -7.25 -13.14
CA VAL A 222 11.46 -7.35 -11.68
C VAL A 222 11.90 -8.76 -11.27
N VAL A 223 12.89 -8.84 -10.39
CA VAL A 223 13.55 -10.09 -10.01
C VAL A 223 13.29 -10.38 -8.55
N GLU A 224 12.79 -11.58 -8.25
CA GLU A 224 12.62 -12.04 -6.86
C GLU A 224 14.01 -12.38 -6.28
N PRO A 225 14.52 -11.66 -5.27
CA PRO A 225 15.89 -11.85 -4.78
C PRO A 225 16.15 -13.23 -4.19
N ARG A 226 15.13 -13.79 -3.54
CA ARG A 226 15.13 -15.13 -2.91
C ARG A 226 15.45 -16.25 -3.91
N SER A 227 14.90 -16.21 -5.11
CA SER A 227 15.00 -17.31 -6.06
C SER A 227 15.85 -16.97 -7.29
N GLY A 228 16.15 -15.67 -7.49
CA GLY A 228 16.73 -15.16 -8.73
C GLY A 228 15.81 -15.26 -9.93
N ARG A 229 14.55 -15.70 -9.74
CA ARG A 229 13.58 -15.83 -10.82
C ARG A 229 13.10 -14.45 -11.24
N ARG A 230 13.08 -14.27 -12.56
CA ARG A 230 12.47 -13.10 -13.18
C ARG A 230 10.97 -13.28 -13.18
N ASN A 231 10.23 -12.21 -12.92
CA ASN A 231 8.80 -12.09 -13.16
C ASN A 231 7.90 -13.10 -12.41
N LEU A 232 8.40 -13.84 -11.40
CA LEU A 232 7.58 -14.78 -10.64
C LEU A 232 6.49 -14.10 -9.80
N ILE A 233 6.67 -12.80 -9.52
CA ILE A 233 5.65 -11.96 -8.89
C ILE A 233 4.45 -11.78 -9.82
N PHE A 234 4.67 -11.67 -11.13
CA PHE A 234 3.61 -11.49 -12.12
C PHE A 234 3.05 -12.84 -12.56
N ARG A 235 1.78 -13.11 -12.25
CA ARG A 235 1.04 -14.24 -12.85
C ARG A 235 0.51 -13.93 -14.26
N SER A 236 0.56 -12.67 -14.68
CA SER A 236 0.10 -12.25 -16.00
C SER A 236 1.23 -12.37 -17.04
N LYS A 237 0.88 -12.57 -18.32
CA LYS A 237 1.80 -12.62 -19.48
C LYS A 237 2.56 -11.29 -19.75
N VAL A 238 2.62 -10.37 -18.80
CA VAL A 238 3.33 -9.12 -18.92
C VAL A 238 4.73 -9.35 -18.36
N ASP A 239 5.62 -9.85 -19.22
CA ASP A 239 6.98 -10.24 -18.85
C ASP A 239 7.87 -9.04 -18.42
N ASP A 240 7.43 -7.79 -18.55
CA ASP A 240 8.23 -6.61 -18.19
C ASP A 240 7.38 -5.42 -17.71
N CYS A 241 7.87 -4.68 -16.70
CA CYS A 241 7.33 -3.38 -16.34
C CYS A 241 7.94 -2.29 -17.22
N HIS A 242 7.14 -1.31 -17.67
CA HIS A 242 7.66 -0.18 -18.45
C HIS A 242 7.92 1.00 -17.52
N ASN A 243 9.06 1.68 -17.72
CA ASN A 243 9.32 2.99 -17.12
C ASN A 243 8.18 3.94 -17.46
N ALA A 244 7.71 4.72 -16.49
CA ALA A 244 6.82 5.84 -16.79
C ALA A 244 7.61 6.93 -17.52
N THR A 245 7.16 7.27 -18.72
CA THR A 245 7.64 8.39 -19.52
C THR A 245 7.29 9.72 -18.85
N ALA A 246 7.89 10.83 -19.32
CA ALA A 246 7.56 12.16 -18.81
C ALA A 246 6.06 12.50 -18.91
N ASN A 247 5.39 12.02 -19.97
CA ASN A 247 3.94 12.22 -20.16
C ASN A 247 3.12 11.41 -19.15
N GLU A 248 3.50 10.17 -18.88
CA GLU A 248 2.83 9.33 -17.88
C GLU A 248 3.05 9.87 -16.45
N VAL A 249 4.23 10.42 -16.16
CA VAL A 249 4.48 11.16 -14.92
C VAL A 249 3.63 12.42 -14.85
N SER A 250 3.50 13.19 -15.94
CA SER A 250 2.63 14.38 -16.01
C SER A 250 1.20 14.02 -15.64
N ARG A 251 0.64 12.97 -16.25
CA ARG A 251 -0.70 12.46 -15.97
C ARG A 251 -0.88 12.12 -14.49
N ALA A 252 0.07 11.39 -13.89
CA ALA A 252 0.00 11.04 -12.46
C ALA A 252 0.02 12.28 -11.56
N VAL A 253 0.84 13.28 -11.90
CA VAL A 253 0.94 14.54 -11.14
C VAL A 253 -0.31 15.40 -11.30
N GLU A 254 -0.88 15.48 -12.50
CA GLU A 254 -2.13 16.20 -12.78
C GLU A 254 -3.30 15.56 -12.02
N THR A 255 -3.43 14.24 -12.05
CA THR A 255 -4.41 13.50 -11.22
C THR A 255 -4.22 13.79 -9.73
N ALA A 256 -2.97 13.79 -9.24
CA ALA A 256 -2.67 14.15 -7.86
C ALA A 256 -3.04 15.61 -7.53
N HIS A 257 -2.83 16.52 -8.47
CA HIS A 257 -3.12 17.93 -8.30
C HIS A 257 -4.62 18.20 -8.18
N GLU A 258 -5.44 17.54 -9.00
CA GLU A 258 -6.90 17.64 -8.98
C GLU A 258 -7.48 17.02 -7.70
N ALA A 259 -7.10 15.78 -7.37
CA ALA A 259 -7.61 15.06 -6.20
C ALA A 259 -7.28 15.77 -4.86
N ARG A 260 -6.15 16.49 -4.80
CA ARG A 260 -5.73 17.26 -3.62
C ARG A 260 -6.77 18.30 -3.20
N GLN A 261 -7.52 18.88 -4.13
CA GLN A 261 -8.48 19.94 -3.79
C GLN A 261 -9.53 19.47 -2.79
N ASN A 262 -10.04 18.25 -2.97
CA ASN A 262 -11.00 17.65 -2.05
C ASN A 262 -10.32 17.18 -0.76
N TRP A 263 -9.16 16.52 -0.87
CA TRP A 263 -8.43 15.98 0.28
C TRP A 263 -7.95 17.06 1.27
N SER A 264 -7.46 18.19 0.75
CA SER A 264 -6.97 19.30 1.57
C SER A 264 -8.09 20.05 2.30
N ARG A 265 -9.33 19.99 1.79
CA ARG A 265 -10.51 20.61 2.41
C ARG A 265 -11.09 19.79 3.56
N MET A 266 -10.80 18.49 3.62
CA MET A 266 -11.20 17.65 4.75
C MET A 266 -10.59 18.17 6.06
N GLY A 267 -11.32 18.06 7.16
CA GLY A 267 -10.79 18.42 8.48
C GLY A 267 -9.65 17.48 8.91
N TRP A 268 -8.81 17.94 9.85
CA TRP A 268 -7.73 17.12 10.43
C TRP A 268 -8.25 15.79 11.00
N LEU A 269 -9.40 15.83 11.68
CA LEU A 269 -10.06 14.64 12.23
C LEU A 269 -10.50 13.66 11.14
N GLU A 270 -11.04 14.15 10.03
CA GLU A 270 -11.51 13.31 8.93
C GLU A 270 -10.35 12.61 8.23
N ARG A 271 -9.27 13.35 7.95
CA ARG A 271 -8.03 12.76 7.43
C ARG A 271 -7.42 11.76 8.42
N GLY A 272 -7.36 12.11 9.70
CA GLY A 272 -6.88 11.23 10.76
C GLY A 272 -7.64 9.91 10.84
N ASN A 273 -8.98 9.95 10.71
CA ASN A 273 -9.81 8.75 10.67
C ASN A 273 -9.50 7.84 9.47
N VAL A 274 -9.18 8.41 8.30
CA VAL A 274 -8.70 7.62 7.16
C VAL A 274 -7.37 6.94 7.50
N LEU A 275 -6.38 7.68 8.01
CA LEU A 275 -5.06 7.13 8.37
C LEU A 275 -5.14 6.06 9.48
N LYS A 276 -6.04 6.23 10.44
CA LYS A 276 -6.31 5.20 11.46
C LYS A 276 -6.86 3.92 10.83
N ARG A 277 -7.82 4.02 9.90
CA ARG A 277 -8.30 2.85 9.15
C ARG A 277 -7.21 2.22 8.30
N VAL A 278 -6.25 2.99 7.78
CA VAL A 278 -5.07 2.44 7.07
C VAL A 278 -4.26 1.57 8.01
N ALA A 279 -3.92 2.08 9.19
CA ALA A 279 -3.18 1.32 10.21
C ALA A 279 -3.91 0.02 10.60
N GLU A 280 -5.23 0.07 10.79
CA GLU A 280 -6.07 -1.10 11.07
C GLU A 280 -6.06 -2.11 9.92
N THR A 281 -6.17 -1.65 8.66
CA THR A 281 -6.12 -2.53 7.47
C THR A 281 -4.76 -3.19 7.30
N ILE A 282 -3.66 -2.47 7.53
CA ILE A 282 -2.30 -3.04 7.49
C ILE A 282 -2.18 -4.13 8.57
N ARG A 283 -2.58 -3.83 9.81
CA ARG A 283 -2.49 -4.78 10.92
C ARG A 283 -3.30 -6.05 10.65
N LYS A 284 -4.50 -5.93 10.09
CA LYS A 284 -5.36 -7.07 9.72
C LYS A 284 -4.74 -7.96 8.62
N ASN A 285 -3.87 -7.39 7.79
CA ASN A 285 -3.23 -8.09 6.67
C ASN A 285 -1.72 -8.28 6.89
N LEU A 286 -1.25 -8.24 8.14
CA LEU A 286 0.18 -8.25 8.49
C LEU A 286 0.96 -9.36 7.78
N GLU A 287 0.48 -10.61 7.86
CA GLU A 287 1.20 -11.77 7.32
C GLU A 287 1.33 -11.72 5.80
N GLU A 288 0.25 -11.36 5.09
CA GLU A 288 0.27 -11.27 3.63
C GLU A 288 1.17 -10.14 3.15
N ILE A 289 1.09 -8.96 3.78
CA ILE A 289 1.96 -7.82 3.45
C ILE A 289 3.43 -8.17 3.73
N SER A 290 3.72 -8.84 4.85
CA SER A 290 5.08 -9.23 5.22
C SER A 290 5.67 -10.25 4.27
N ARG A 291 4.84 -11.21 3.80
CA ARG A 291 5.22 -12.16 2.76
C ARG A 291 5.61 -11.43 1.47
N TRP A 292 4.83 -10.45 1.04
CA TRP A 292 5.16 -9.65 -0.14
C TRP A 292 6.42 -8.82 0.02
N GLU A 293 6.58 -8.15 1.16
CA GLU A 293 7.80 -7.38 1.46
C GLU A 293 9.04 -8.28 1.43
N CYS A 294 8.93 -9.50 1.97
CA CYS A 294 9.96 -10.53 1.93
C CYS A 294 10.29 -10.95 0.48
N LEU A 295 9.27 -11.21 -0.35
CA LEU A 295 9.45 -11.57 -1.77
C LEU A 295 10.05 -10.43 -2.61
N ASP A 296 9.68 -9.18 -2.31
CA ASP A 296 10.11 -7.97 -3.05
C ASP A 296 11.52 -7.51 -2.65
N SER A 297 12.01 -7.87 -1.46
CA SER A 297 13.28 -7.36 -0.92
C SER A 297 14.32 -8.43 -0.56
N GLY A 298 13.91 -9.69 -0.36
CA GLY A 298 14.78 -10.77 0.08
C GLY A 298 15.01 -10.85 1.59
N LYS A 299 14.44 -9.94 2.39
CA LYS A 299 14.62 -9.93 3.85
C LYS A 299 13.86 -11.06 4.55
N PRO A 300 14.37 -11.60 5.67
CA PRO A 300 13.67 -12.62 6.46
C PRO A 300 12.26 -12.18 6.88
N ILE A 301 11.32 -13.12 6.88
CA ILE A 301 9.90 -12.88 7.17
C ILE A 301 9.67 -12.26 8.55
N TYR A 302 10.49 -12.62 9.54
CA TYR A 302 10.40 -12.04 10.87
C TYR A 302 10.71 -10.53 10.87
N GLU A 303 11.69 -10.08 10.07
CA GLU A 303 12.03 -8.65 9.92
C GLU A 303 10.96 -7.93 9.12
N ALA A 304 10.46 -8.55 8.04
CA ALA A 304 9.38 -8.00 7.25
C ALA A 304 8.13 -7.70 8.11
N ARG A 305 7.79 -8.57 9.07
CA ARG A 305 6.70 -8.31 10.03
C ARG A 305 6.96 -7.07 10.88
N LEU A 306 8.20 -6.87 11.34
CA LEU A 306 8.57 -5.68 12.12
C LEU A 306 8.44 -4.40 11.28
N ASP A 307 8.84 -4.45 10.01
CA ASP A 307 8.71 -3.32 9.08
C ASP A 307 7.24 -2.95 8.84
N VAL A 308 6.38 -3.96 8.64
CA VAL A 308 4.94 -3.76 8.44
C VAL A 308 4.28 -3.23 9.72
N LEU A 309 4.67 -3.73 10.90
CA LEU A 309 4.19 -3.19 12.18
C LEU A 309 4.64 -1.74 12.39
N SER A 310 5.88 -1.40 12.01
CA SER A 310 6.35 -0.01 12.04
C SER A 310 5.52 0.91 11.14
N CYS A 311 4.99 0.40 10.02
CA CYS A 311 4.05 1.14 9.17
C CYS A 311 2.73 1.41 9.91
N VAL A 312 2.21 0.42 10.64
CA VAL A 312 1.00 0.58 11.48
C VAL A 312 1.21 1.70 12.50
N ASP A 313 2.34 1.69 13.21
CA ASP A 313 2.66 2.69 14.22
C ASP A 313 2.83 4.08 13.61
N THR A 314 3.47 4.16 12.44
CA THR A 314 3.62 5.43 11.69
C THR A 314 2.26 6.02 11.31
N PHE A 315 1.35 5.24 10.75
CA PHE A 315 0.01 5.74 10.40
C PHE A 315 -0.81 6.12 11.64
N ASN A 316 -0.71 5.36 12.74
CA ASN A 316 -1.37 5.71 14.00
C ASN A 316 -0.84 7.03 14.57
N TYR A 317 0.48 7.24 14.54
CA TYR A 317 1.09 8.50 14.97
C TYR A 317 0.56 9.67 14.15
N TYR A 318 0.63 9.58 12.81
CA TYR A 318 0.20 10.67 11.93
C TYR A 318 -1.32 10.86 11.86
N ALA A 319 -2.11 9.85 12.24
CA ALA A 319 -3.56 9.98 12.41
C ALA A 319 -3.92 10.97 13.54
N GLY A 320 -3.11 11.04 14.60
CA GLY A 320 -3.30 11.96 15.72
C GLY A 320 -2.49 13.27 15.60
N ALA A 321 -1.34 13.23 14.92
CA ALA A 321 -0.39 14.35 14.90
C ALA A 321 -0.95 15.62 14.23
N GLY A 322 -1.94 15.51 13.34
CA GLY A 322 -2.48 16.65 12.59
C GLY A 322 -3.02 17.78 13.47
N GLN A 323 -3.59 17.47 14.65
CA GLN A 323 -4.13 18.48 15.57
C GLN A 323 -3.03 19.33 16.24
N ALA A 324 -1.81 18.80 16.35
CA ALA A 324 -0.67 19.52 16.91
C ALA A 324 -0.05 20.54 15.94
N LEU A 325 -0.45 20.53 14.66
CA LEU A 325 0.03 21.45 13.63
C LEU A 325 -0.68 22.80 13.72
N VAL A 326 -0.43 23.50 14.83
CA VAL A 326 -1.00 24.83 15.09
C VAL A 326 -0.19 25.94 14.41
N GLY A 327 -0.90 27.01 14.06
CA GLY A 327 -0.28 28.29 13.76
C GLY A 327 0.00 29.10 15.02
N GLU A 328 0.55 30.28 14.86
CA GLU A 328 0.85 31.21 15.95
C GLU A 328 0.16 32.53 15.71
N HIS A 329 -0.36 33.14 16.78
CA HIS A 329 -0.75 34.55 16.77
C HIS A 329 0.48 35.39 17.13
N ILE A 330 0.77 36.41 16.32
CA ILE A 330 1.93 37.28 16.49
C ILE A 330 1.42 38.63 17.01
N PRO A 331 1.70 38.99 18.28
CA PRO A 331 1.26 40.26 18.84
C PRO A 331 2.02 41.40 18.15
N LEU A 332 1.30 42.21 17.39
CA LEU A 332 1.79 43.46 16.81
C LEU A 332 1.17 44.64 17.56
N ASP A 333 1.60 45.85 17.20
CA ASP A 333 1.09 47.13 17.71
C ASP A 333 -0.45 47.22 17.52
N GLN A 334 -1.11 48.14 18.23
CA GLN A 334 -2.57 48.14 18.44
C GLN A 334 -3.42 48.08 17.16
N ASP A 335 -2.92 48.55 16.02
CA ASP A 335 -3.66 48.61 14.76
C ASP A 335 -3.36 47.45 13.79
N ARG A 336 -2.62 46.40 14.23
CA ARG A 336 -2.17 45.30 13.36
C ARG A 336 -2.46 43.93 13.96
N PHE A 337 -2.98 43.02 13.13
CA PHE A 337 -3.23 41.63 13.48
C PHE A 337 -2.42 40.71 12.57
N ALA A 338 -1.66 39.79 13.16
CA ALA A 338 -0.87 38.83 12.41
C ALA A 338 -0.99 37.42 13.00
N PHE A 339 -1.08 36.43 12.12
CA PHE A 339 -1.06 35.03 12.50
C PHE A 339 -0.40 34.19 11.40
N THR A 340 0.07 33.01 11.77
CA THR A 340 0.56 32.01 10.82
C THR A 340 -0.42 30.84 10.76
N LYS A 341 -0.40 30.11 9.64
CA LYS A 341 -1.16 28.87 9.46
C LYS A 341 -0.30 27.86 8.75
N ARG A 342 -0.40 26.59 9.15
CA ARG A 342 0.20 25.46 8.44
C ARG A 342 -0.75 25.00 7.35
N GLU A 343 -0.33 25.14 6.10
CA GLU A 343 -1.10 24.71 4.93
C GLU A 343 -0.38 23.60 4.17
N PRO A 344 -1.12 22.69 3.51
CA PRO A 344 -0.49 21.70 2.63
C PRO A 344 0.30 22.40 1.52
N LEU A 345 1.45 21.84 1.17
CA LEU A 345 2.31 22.34 0.09
C LEU A 345 1.65 22.13 -1.29
N GLY A 346 1.06 20.97 -1.53
CA GLY A 346 0.52 20.60 -2.84
C GLY A 346 0.74 19.14 -3.18
N VAL A 347 1.19 18.87 -4.41
CA VAL A 347 1.67 17.55 -4.80
C VAL A 347 3.09 17.37 -4.28
N VAL A 348 3.32 16.31 -3.50
CA VAL A 348 4.66 15.92 -3.02
C VAL A 348 5.15 14.76 -3.86
N GLY A 349 6.32 14.91 -4.50
CA GLY A 349 7.01 13.83 -5.17
C GLY A 349 7.86 13.05 -4.18
N CYS A 350 7.58 11.77 -4.01
CA CYS A 350 8.28 10.92 -3.06
C CYS A 350 9.04 9.83 -3.83
N ILE A 351 10.33 9.67 -3.57
CA ILE A 351 11.18 8.68 -4.25
C ILE A 351 11.76 7.75 -3.18
N GLY A 352 11.47 6.46 -3.29
CA GLY A 352 11.79 5.43 -2.31
C GLY A 352 13.07 4.65 -2.60
N ALA A 353 13.65 4.10 -1.54
CA ALA A 353 14.75 3.14 -1.60
C ALA A 353 14.21 1.70 -1.63
N TRP A 354 15.10 0.74 -1.91
CA TRP A 354 14.73 -0.68 -2.09
C TRP A 354 14.93 -1.57 -0.86
N ASN A 355 15.61 -1.07 0.16
CA ASN A 355 15.97 -1.86 1.33
C ASN A 355 14.82 -1.98 2.35
N TYR A 356 14.00 -0.94 2.46
CA TYR A 356 12.74 -0.96 3.22
C TYR A 356 11.58 -0.42 2.37
N PRO A 357 11.15 -1.14 1.32
CA PRO A 357 10.17 -0.65 0.35
C PRO A 357 8.87 -0.14 0.96
N ILE A 358 8.22 -0.92 1.84
CA ILE A 358 6.95 -0.51 2.46
C ILE A 358 7.14 0.60 3.48
N GLN A 359 8.21 0.52 4.28
CA GLN A 359 8.45 1.44 5.39
C GLN A 359 8.86 2.82 4.88
N THR A 360 9.77 2.89 3.90
CA THR A 360 10.19 4.16 3.29
C THR A 360 9.06 4.84 2.52
N CYS A 361 8.14 4.07 1.93
CA CYS A 361 6.91 4.60 1.38
C CYS A 361 6.06 5.22 2.50
N THR A 362 5.78 4.45 3.54
CA THR A 362 4.93 4.85 4.67
C THR A 362 5.44 6.10 5.39
N TRP A 363 6.73 6.17 5.72
CA TRP A 363 7.37 7.33 6.36
C TRP A 363 7.23 8.62 5.54
N LYS A 364 7.11 8.51 4.21
CA LYS A 364 6.94 9.69 3.35
C LYS A 364 5.47 10.07 3.20
N ILE A 365 4.59 9.09 3.01
CA ILE A 365 3.20 9.37 2.65
C ILE A 365 2.34 9.67 3.87
N ALA A 366 2.54 9.00 5.01
CA ALA A 366 1.75 9.24 6.21
C ALA A 366 1.78 10.73 6.65
N PRO A 367 2.95 11.38 6.82
CA PRO A 367 2.99 12.82 7.12
C PRO A 367 2.43 13.69 6.00
N ALA A 368 2.71 13.35 4.73
CA ALA A 368 2.21 14.14 3.59
C ALA A 368 0.68 14.15 3.53
N LEU A 369 0.06 12.97 3.67
CA LEU A 369 -1.38 12.78 3.68
C LEU A 369 -2.03 13.43 4.90
N ALA A 370 -1.46 13.27 6.10
CA ALA A 370 -1.94 13.92 7.33
C ALA A 370 -2.02 15.44 7.18
N CYS A 371 -0.99 16.03 6.56
CA CYS A 371 -0.88 17.45 6.24
C CYS A 371 -1.78 17.90 5.08
N GLY A 372 -2.57 17.02 4.46
CA GLY A 372 -3.50 17.37 3.37
C GLY A 372 -2.85 17.49 1.98
N ASN A 373 -1.66 16.93 1.79
CA ASN A 373 -1.00 16.86 0.49
C ASN A 373 -1.48 15.64 -0.30
N SER A 374 -1.38 15.70 -1.63
CA SER A 374 -1.39 14.51 -2.47
C SER A 374 0.04 14.10 -2.80
N VAL A 375 0.23 12.84 -3.20
CA VAL A 375 1.54 12.24 -3.37
C VAL A 375 1.62 11.49 -4.69
N VAL A 376 2.75 11.67 -5.38
CA VAL A 376 3.19 10.77 -6.46
C VAL A 376 4.47 10.09 -5.97
N TYR A 377 4.39 8.76 -5.81
CA TYR A 377 5.49 7.94 -5.32
C TYR A 377 6.18 7.19 -6.46
N LYS A 378 7.51 7.25 -6.50
CA LYS A 378 8.35 6.47 -7.40
C LYS A 378 9.20 5.48 -6.58
N PRO A 379 8.79 4.21 -6.46
CA PRO A 379 9.61 3.20 -5.78
C PRO A 379 10.90 2.92 -6.55
N SER A 380 11.78 2.13 -5.93
CA SER A 380 12.91 1.54 -6.64
C SER A 380 12.43 0.46 -7.62
N PRO A 381 12.98 0.39 -8.85
CA PRO A 381 12.72 -0.71 -9.77
C PRO A 381 13.09 -2.10 -9.24
N LEU A 382 13.98 -2.16 -8.23
CA LEU A 382 14.40 -3.42 -7.60
C LEU A 382 13.35 -4.02 -6.66
N SER A 383 12.43 -3.19 -6.15
CA SER A 383 11.43 -3.61 -5.15
C SER A 383 10.13 -2.79 -5.33
N PRO A 384 9.41 -2.98 -6.44
CA PRO A 384 8.34 -2.09 -6.84
C PRO A 384 6.97 -2.44 -6.24
N VAL A 385 6.83 -3.60 -5.59
CA VAL A 385 5.54 -4.24 -5.30
C VAL A 385 4.88 -3.68 -4.04
N SER A 386 5.66 -3.48 -2.97
CA SER A 386 5.12 -3.07 -1.67
C SER A 386 4.38 -1.72 -1.72
N ALA A 387 4.78 -0.82 -2.63
CA ALA A 387 4.08 0.43 -2.84
C ALA A 387 2.64 0.21 -3.36
N VAL A 388 2.45 -0.72 -4.29
CA VAL A 388 1.15 -1.03 -4.91
C VAL A 388 0.21 -1.64 -3.89
N ILE A 389 0.74 -2.52 -3.02
CA ILE A 389 0.01 -3.06 -1.87
C ILE A 389 -0.49 -1.92 -0.98
N LEU A 390 0.39 -0.98 -0.64
CA LEU A 390 0.02 0.16 0.18
C LEU A 390 -1.02 1.06 -0.51
N ALA A 391 -0.96 1.24 -1.84
CA ALA A 391 -2.00 1.96 -2.58
C ALA A 391 -3.38 1.31 -2.43
N LYS A 392 -3.44 -0.02 -2.50
CA LYS A 392 -4.69 -0.77 -2.30
C LYS A 392 -5.20 -0.67 -0.88
N VAL A 393 -4.32 -0.78 0.12
CA VAL A 393 -4.67 -0.53 1.52
C VAL A 393 -5.25 0.88 1.71
N LEU A 394 -4.59 1.90 1.18
CA LEU A 394 -5.05 3.30 1.28
C LEU A 394 -6.43 3.49 0.65
N GLN A 395 -6.63 2.96 -0.55
CA GLN A 395 -7.91 3.00 -1.25
C GLN A 395 -9.01 2.31 -0.43
N LEU A 396 -8.77 1.09 0.05
CA LEU A 396 -9.72 0.32 0.87
C LEU A 396 -10.08 1.02 2.19
N SER A 397 -9.14 1.80 2.74
CA SER A 397 -9.35 2.58 3.96
C SER A 397 -10.03 3.94 3.72
N GLY A 398 -10.40 4.25 2.47
CA GLY A 398 -11.18 5.42 2.08
C GLY A 398 -10.35 6.66 1.75
N LEU A 399 -9.08 6.48 1.35
CA LEU A 399 -8.33 7.57 0.74
C LEU A 399 -8.96 7.89 -0.64
N PRO A 400 -9.27 9.16 -0.95
CA PRO A 400 -9.86 9.51 -2.25
C PRO A 400 -8.95 9.15 -3.42
N ASP A 401 -9.56 8.70 -4.52
CA ASP A 401 -8.84 8.33 -5.73
C ASP A 401 -7.99 9.50 -6.24
N GLY A 402 -6.77 9.18 -6.65
CA GLY A 402 -5.81 10.16 -7.13
C GLY A 402 -5.04 10.92 -6.05
N VAL A 403 -5.40 10.82 -4.76
CA VAL A 403 -4.59 11.46 -3.70
C VAL A 403 -3.22 10.79 -3.55
N PHE A 404 -3.15 9.48 -3.77
CA PHE A 404 -1.91 8.72 -3.83
C PHE A 404 -1.78 8.03 -5.20
N ASN A 405 -0.67 8.27 -5.88
CA ASN A 405 -0.35 7.65 -7.17
C ASN A 405 1.06 7.07 -7.15
N ILE A 406 1.30 6.05 -7.96
CA ILE A 406 2.56 5.36 -8.11
C ILE A 406 2.95 5.34 -9.58
N VAL A 407 4.18 5.76 -9.85
CA VAL A 407 4.81 5.62 -11.17
C VAL A 407 6.11 4.84 -11.02
N GLN A 408 6.24 3.76 -11.78
CA GLN A 408 7.43 2.92 -11.80
C GLN A 408 8.46 3.47 -12.80
N GLY A 409 9.74 3.18 -12.55
CA GLY A 409 10.78 3.38 -13.56
C GLY A 409 12.10 3.88 -13.01
N HIS A 410 13.06 4.06 -13.90
CA HIS A 410 14.45 4.39 -13.57
C HIS A 410 14.68 5.90 -13.36
N ALA A 411 15.91 6.36 -13.58
CA ALA A 411 16.36 7.73 -13.29
C ALA A 411 15.60 8.77 -14.12
N GLU A 412 15.21 8.44 -15.35
CA GLU A 412 14.46 9.31 -16.25
C GLU A 412 13.07 9.63 -15.68
N THR A 413 12.35 8.61 -15.20
CA THR A 413 11.07 8.77 -14.49
C THR A 413 11.22 9.64 -13.25
N GLY A 414 12.28 9.43 -12.46
CA GLY A 414 12.59 10.28 -11.30
C GLY A 414 12.89 11.72 -11.69
N THR A 415 13.63 11.94 -12.78
CA THR A 415 13.96 13.27 -13.30
C THR A 415 12.72 14.01 -13.76
N ALA A 416 11.81 13.33 -14.48
CA ALA A 416 10.53 13.90 -14.89
C ALA A 416 9.71 14.35 -13.67
N LEU A 417 9.66 13.53 -12.61
CA LEU A 417 8.91 13.84 -11.39
C LEU A 417 9.50 15.06 -10.65
N ILE A 418 10.81 15.11 -10.43
CA ILE A 418 11.44 16.21 -9.67
C ILE A 418 11.37 17.54 -10.42
N GLN A 419 11.37 17.51 -11.75
CA GLN A 419 11.32 18.73 -12.57
C GLN A 419 9.89 19.22 -12.85
N HIS A 420 8.87 18.39 -12.62
CA HIS A 420 7.48 18.73 -12.93
C HIS A 420 7.00 20.01 -12.19
N PRO A 421 6.35 20.96 -12.89
CA PRO A 421 6.01 22.28 -12.32
C PRO A 421 4.95 22.24 -11.21
N LEU A 422 4.04 21.25 -11.24
CA LEU A 422 3.00 21.08 -10.23
C LEU A 422 3.49 20.38 -8.95
N VAL A 423 4.68 19.76 -8.96
CA VAL A 423 5.27 19.18 -7.76
C VAL A 423 5.85 20.29 -6.90
N LYS A 424 5.47 20.33 -5.62
CA LYS A 424 5.80 21.42 -4.69
C LYS A 424 6.90 21.07 -3.70
N LYS A 425 7.17 19.79 -3.48
CA LYS A 425 8.23 19.29 -2.60
C LYS A 425 8.71 17.93 -3.08
N ILE A 426 10.00 17.66 -2.89
CA ILE A 426 10.56 16.31 -3.06
C ILE A 426 11.00 15.73 -1.71
N SER A 427 10.70 14.45 -1.51
CA SER A 427 11.28 13.62 -0.45
C SER A 427 11.98 12.42 -1.08
N PHE A 428 13.26 12.22 -0.78
CA PHE A 428 14.07 11.16 -1.34
C PHE A 428 14.79 10.38 -0.23
N THR A 429 14.86 9.06 -0.41
CA THR A 429 15.76 8.20 0.35
C THR A 429 16.61 7.40 -0.62
N GLY A 430 17.94 7.37 -0.43
CA GLY A 430 18.86 6.60 -1.28
C GLY A 430 20.30 7.10 -1.22
N SER A 431 21.09 6.86 -2.27
CA SER A 431 22.52 7.18 -2.23
C SER A 431 22.81 8.68 -2.23
N ILE A 432 23.93 9.08 -1.63
CA ILE A 432 24.42 10.48 -1.60
C ILE A 432 24.56 11.05 -3.03
N SER A 433 25.11 10.25 -3.95
CA SER A 433 25.30 10.66 -5.35
C SER A 433 23.97 10.97 -6.06
N THR A 434 22.92 10.19 -5.78
CA THR A 434 21.56 10.44 -6.32
C THR A 434 20.90 11.62 -5.61
N GLY A 435 21.07 11.76 -4.29
CA GLY A 435 20.56 12.90 -3.53
C GLY A 435 21.06 14.25 -4.08
N ARG A 436 22.36 14.34 -4.42
CA ARG A 436 22.94 15.54 -5.06
C ARG A 436 22.28 15.86 -6.41
N LYS A 437 22.07 14.85 -7.25
CA LYS A 437 21.38 15.01 -8.54
C LYS A 437 19.92 15.46 -8.37
N ILE A 438 19.22 14.91 -7.37
CA ILE A 438 17.84 15.32 -7.05
C ILE A 438 17.80 16.77 -6.59
N MET A 439 18.71 17.17 -5.69
CA MET A 439 18.78 18.55 -5.21
C MET A 439 19.03 19.54 -6.36
N GLN A 440 19.96 19.20 -7.26
CA GLN A 440 20.22 19.99 -8.48
C GLN A 440 18.98 20.05 -9.38
N GLY A 441 18.34 18.91 -9.66
CA GLY A 441 17.12 18.84 -10.48
C GLY A 441 15.95 19.63 -9.90
N CYS A 442 15.85 19.69 -8.57
CA CYS A 442 14.86 20.50 -7.85
C CYS A 442 15.13 22.01 -7.89
N ALA A 443 16.23 22.46 -8.49
CA ALA A 443 16.51 23.88 -8.71
C ALA A 443 16.39 24.31 -10.19
N VAL A 444 16.28 23.35 -11.13
CA VAL A 444 16.33 23.64 -12.58
C VAL A 444 15.15 24.50 -13.06
N ARG A 445 13.92 24.19 -12.61
CA ARG A 445 12.70 24.89 -13.09
C ARG A 445 12.04 25.77 -12.03
N ASN A 446 11.89 25.23 -10.82
CA ASN A 446 11.34 25.90 -9.64
C ASN A 446 12.22 25.51 -8.47
N ILE A 447 12.52 26.41 -7.53
CA ILE A 447 13.20 26.04 -6.28
C ILE A 447 12.21 25.26 -5.42
N LYS A 448 12.33 23.93 -5.41
CA LYS A 448 11.48 23.05 -4.59
C LYS A 448 12.21 22.68 -3.30
N PRO A 449 11.57 22.77 -2.12
CA PRO A 449 12.11 22.19 -0.90
C PRO A 449 12.37 20.69 -1.08
N VAL A 450 13.53 20.23 -0.61
CA VAL A 450 13.93 18.82 -0.65
C VAL A 450 14.16 18.30 0.76
N THR A 451 13.76 17.05 1.02
CA THR A 451 14.21 16.28 2.19
C THR A 451 14.96 15.06 1.67
N LEU A 452 16.21 14.89 2.10
CA LEU A 452 17.11 13.85 1.62
C LEU A 452 17.58 13.01 2.81
N GLU A 453 17.17 11.74 2.84
CA GLU A 453 17.70 10.73 3.75
C GLU A 453 18.72 9.88 2.98
N LEU A 454 20.00 10.01 3.32
CA LEU A 454 21.10 9.48 2.51
C LEU A 454 21.88 8.38 3.23
N GLY A 455 22.91 7.84 2.56
CA GLY A 455 23.78 6.79 3.11
C GLY A 455 24.60 7.24 4.32
N GLY A 456 25.10 6.25 5.05
CA GLY A 456 25.84 6.45 6.29
C GLY A 456 27.10 5.58 6.40
N LYS A 457 28.01 6.01 7.28
CA LYS A 457 29.15 5.21 7.74
C LYS A 457 29.23 5.26 9.26
N SER A 458 28.13 4.84 9.87
CA SER A 458 27.87 4.97 11.31
C SER A 458 28.84 4.14 12.14
N SER A 459 29.07 4.60 13.38
CA SER A 459 29.91 3.93 14.36
C SER A 459 29.10 3.39 15.53
N LEU A 460 29.51 2.22 16.04
CA LEU A 460 29.08 1.71 17.33
C LEU A 460 30.29 1.67 18.26
N ILE A 461 30.25 2.39 19.38
CA ILE A 461 31.38 2.50 20.32
C ILE A 461 31.09 1.64 21.55
N ILE A 462 32.03 0.76 21.91
CA ILE A 462 31.93 -0.17 23.03
C ILE A 462 33.08 0.11 23.99
N PHE A 463 32.77 0.72 25.14
CA PHE A 463 33.74 1.06 26.19
C PHE A 463 34.04 -0.12 27.11
N GLU A 464 35.14 -0.04 27.87
CA GLU A 464 35.63 -1.13 28.73
C GLU A 464 34.65 -1.58 29.83
N ASP A 465 33.69 -0.73 30.19
CA ASP A 465 32.72 -0.99 31.24
C ASP A 465 31.40 -1.60 30.72
N ALA A 466 31.25 -1.70 29.39
CA ALA A 466 30.07 -2.24 28.73
C ALA A 466 29.82 -3.71 29.09
N ASP A 467 28.54 -4.09 29.16
CA ASP A 467 28.18 -5.51 29.19
C ASP A 467 28.50 -6.16 27.83
N ILE A 468 29.45 -7.09 27.81
CA ILE A 468 29.95 -7.68 26.57
C ILE A 468 28.87 -8.43 25.79
N GLN A 469 27.93 -9.10 26.47
CA GLN A 469 26.88 -9.88 25.81
C GLN A 469 25.87 -8.98 25.11
N SER A 470 25.50 -7.86 25.74
CA SER A 470 24.67 -6.82 25.17
C SER A 470 25.38 -6.12 24.02
N ALA A 471 26.67 -5.80 24.17
CA ALA A 471 27.46 -5.15 23.14
C ALA A 471 27.60 -6.00 21.88
N VAL A 472 27.89 -7.30 22.02
CA VAL A 472 27.95 -8.25 20.87
C VAL A 472 26.59 -8.34 20.19
N SER A 473 25.51 -8.48 20.96
CA SER A 473 24.15 -8.60 20.39
C SER A 473 23.73 -7.32 19.66
N GLY A 474 24.06 -6.15 20.23
CA GLY A 474 23.84 -4.85 19.60
C GLY A 474 24.65 -4.65 18.33
N ALA A 475 25.93 -5.06 18.33
CA ALA A 475 26.78 -4.99 17.15
C ALA A 475 26.26 -5.87 16.00
N MET A 476 25.84 -7.11 16.31
CA MET A 476 25.22 -8.00 15.33
C MET A 476 23.91 -7.42 14.78
N MET A 477 23.02 -6.92 15.64
CA MET A 477 21.78 -6.28 15.22
C MET A 477 22.06 -5.07 14.31
N ALA A 478 23.00 -4.21 14.70
CA ALA A 478 23.34 -3.00 13.93
C ALA A 478 23.97 -3.29 12.56
N ASN A 479 24.54 -4.48 12.36
CA ASN A 479 25.31 -4.82 11.15
C ASN A 479 24.65 -5.87 10.24
N PHE A 480 23.89 -6.81 10.79
CA PHE A 480 23.40 -7.98 10.05
C PHE A 480 21.89 -7.97 9.82
N PHE A 481 21.14 -7.12 10.54
CA PHE A 481 19.71 -6.90 10.29
C PHE A 481 19.50 -6.44 8.84
N SER A 482 18.51 -7.02 8.17
CA SER A 482 18.21 -6.80 6.75
C SER A 482 19.44 -6.96 5.83
N GLN A 483 20.29 -7.94 6.16
CA GLN A 483 21.53 -8.28 5.44
C GLN A 483 22.49 -7.09 5.40
N GLY A 484 22.45 -6.22 6.42
CA GLY A 484 23.26 -5.00 6.52
C GLY A 484 22.91 -3.92 5.50
N GLN A 485 21.79 -4.05 4.79
CA GLN A 485 21.28 -3.10 3.80
C GLN A 485 20.51 -1.97 4.50
N VAL A 486 21.13 -1.32 5.49
CA VAL A 486 20.52 -0.29 6.34
C VAL A 486 21.39 0.95 6.31
N CYS A 487 20.81 2.14 6.07
CA CYS A 487 21.60 3.38 6.00
C CYS A 487 22.26 3.73 7.34
N THR A 488 21.63 3.38 8.45
CA THR A 488 22.16 3.56 9.81
C THR A 488 23.07 2.42 10.26
N ASN A 489 23.38 1.45 9.40
CA ASN A 489 24.24 0.31 9.71
C ASN A 489 25.56 0.79 10.35
N ALA A 490 25.83 0.33 11.57
CA ALA A 490 26.99 0.72 12.35
C ALA A 490 28.22 -0.11 11.97
N SER A 491 28.63 0.01 10.70
CA SER A 491 29.69 -0.81 10.11
C SER A 491 31.06 -0.62 10.75
N LYS A 492 31.34 0.53 11.40
CA LYS A 492 32.54 0.73 12.23
C LYS A 492 32.22 0.39 13.68
N VAL A 493 32.52 -0.83 14.12
CA VAL A 493 32.37 -1.24 15.52
C VAL A 493 33.69 -0.96 16.24
N LEU A 494 33.70 0.12 17.01
CA LEU A 494 34.83 0.56 17.80
C LEU A 494 34.80 -0.14 19.15
N VAL A 495 35.84 -0.90 19.49
CA VAL A 495 35.89 -1.70 20.72
C VAL A 495 37.09 -1.29 21.55
N HIS A 496 36.88 -1.01 22.83
CA HIS A 496 37.99 -0.69 23.71
C HIS A 496 39.00 -1.85 23.75
N ARG A 497 40.30 -1.53 23.68
CA ARG A 497 41.42 -2.48 23.52
C ARG A 497 41.33 -3.69 24.45
N SER A 498 40.96 -3.46 25.71
CA SER A 498 40.86 -4.50 26.74
C SER A 498 39.79 -5.57 26.47
N MET A 499 38.78 -5.28 25.62
CA MET A 499 37.66 -6.18 25.35
C MET A 499 37.77 -6.91 24.00
N VAL A 500 38.71 -6.52 23.14
CA VAL A 500 38.75 -6.94 21.72
C VAL A 500 38.78 -8.45 21.57
N GLU A 501 39.62 -9.15 22.34
CA GLU A 501 39.78 -10.59 22.21
C GLU A 501 38.50 -11.35 22.55
N GLU A 502 37.92 -11.08 23.72
CA GLU A 502 36.67 -11.70 24.18
C GLU A 502 35.49 -11.34 23.26
N PHE A 503 35.42 -10.07 22.84
CA PHE A 503 34.36 -9.57 21.95
C PHE A 503 34.41 -10.27 20.59
N VAL A 504 35.59 -10.33 19.96
CA VAL A 504 35.78 -10.97 18.65
C VAL A 504 35.49 -12.47 18.73
N ALA A 505 35.91 -13.14 19.80
CA ALA A 505 35.61 -14.56 20.02
C ALA A 505 34.10 -14.82 20.08
N SER A 506 33.38 -14.07 20.92
CA SER A 506 31.92 -14.22 21.07
C SER A 506 31.17 -13.81 19.80
N LEU A 507 31.58 -12.72 19.14
CA LEU A 507 31.00 -12.26 17.88
C LEU A 507 31.15 -13.31 16.78
N ARG A 508 32.33 -13.93 16.65
CA ARG A 508 32.58 -15.01 15.68
C ARG A 508 31.65 -16.19 15.92
N GLU A 509 31.57 -16.68 17.15
CA GLU A 509 30.71 -17.82 17.51
C GLU A 509 29.25 -17.57 17.11
N LYS A 510 28.69 -16.43 17.54
CA LYS A 510 27.29 -16.08 17.27
C LYS A 510 27.03 -15.81 15.79
N THR A 511 27.99 -15.19 15.09
CA THR A 511 27.87 -14.93 13.64
C THR A 511 27.86 -16.23 12.84
N CYS A 512 28.76 -17.18 13.15
CA CYS A 512 28.79 -18.48 12.50
C CYS A 512 27.55 -19.34 12.77
N ALA A 513 26.84 -19.09 13.88
CA ALA A 513 25.59 -19.76 14.20
C ALA A 513 24.36 -19.20 13.45
N MET A 514 24.49 -18.07 12.75
CA MET A 514 23.36 -17.48 12.01
C MET A 514 22.97 -18.33 10.80
N ARG A 515 21.66 -18.60 10.67
CA ARG A 515 21.12 -19.33 9.52
C ARG A 515 20.92 -18.39 8.33
N VAL A 516 21.74 -18.58 7.29
CA VAL A 516 21.51 -18.06 5.94
C VAL A 516 20.58 -19.03 5.21
N GLY A 517 19.47 -18.55 4.65
CA GLY A 517 18.48 -19.45 4.06
C GLY A 517 17.32 -18.75 3.37
N ASP A 518 16.29 -19.54 3.06
CA ASP A 518 15.04 -19.05 2.49
C ASP A 518 14.47 -17.93 3.39
N PRO A 519 14.29 -16.70 2.89
CA PRO A 519 13.73 -15.60 3.66
C PRO A 519 12.31 -15.86 4.20
N LEU A 520 11.55 -16.78 3.60
CA LEU A 520 10.21 -17.17 4.07
C LEU A 520 10.22 -18.24 5.17
N ASP A 521 11.37 -18.84 5.47
CA ASP A 521 11.55 -19.78 6.58
C ASP A 521 11.73 -19.00 7.90
N GLU A 522 10.88 -19.27 8.90
CA GLU A 522 10.88 -18.62 10.22
C GLU A 522 12.21 -18.75 10.98
N THR A 523 13.01 -19.77 10.66
CA THR A 523 14.31 -20.02 11.28
C THR A 523 15.44 -19.23 10.63
N THR A 524 15.23 -18.67 9.43
CA THR A 524 16.21 -17.85 8.74
C THR A 524 16.49 -16.55 9.50
N ARG A 525 17.76 -16.18 9.58
CA ARG A 525 18.23 -14.91 10.16
C ARG A 525 18.95 -14.02 9.15
N VAL A 526 19.39 -14.58 8.02
CA VAL A 526 20.03 -13.85 6.93
C VAL A 526 19.38 -14.29 5.62
N GLY A 527 18.66 -13.37 4.98
CA GLY A 527 17.98 -13.60 3.70
C GLY A 527 18.86 -13.31 2.49
N ALA A 528 18.21 -13.04 1.36
CA ALA A 528 18.87 -12.69 0.11
C ALA A 528 19.14 -11.18 0.04
N HIS A 529 20.27 -10.79 -0.55
CA HIS A 529 20.53 -9.41 -0.96
C HIS A 529 19.57 -9.01 -2.08
N ILE A 530 19.23 -7.72 -2.18
CA ILE A 530 18.22 -7.23 -3.13
C ILE A 530 18.49 -7.61 -4.60
N SER A 531 19.76 -7.74 -4.99
CA SER A 531 20.15 -8.06 -6.35
C SER A 531 21.51 -8.74 -6.40
N ARG A 532 21.74 -9.55 -7.44
CA ARG A 532 23.05 -10.16 -7.72
C ARG A 532 24.16 -9.12 -7.79
N LYS A 533 23.94 -8.02 -8.52
CA LYS A 533 24.91 -6.93 -8.65
C LYS A 533 25.29 -6.33 -7.30
N HIS A 534 24.31 -6.12 -6.42
CA HIS A 534 24.56 -5.59 -5.07
C HIS A 534 25.38 -6.59 -4.23
N MET A 535 24.97 -7.86 -4.23
CA MET A 535 25.71 -8.93 -3.55
C MET A 535 27.17 -9.03 -4.00
N GLU A 536 27.42 -8.98 -5.31
CA GLU A 536 28.77 -9.01 -5.89
C GLU A 536 29.60 -7.77 -5.48
N THR A 537 28.94 -6.61 -5.35
CA THR A 537 29.59 -5.39 -4.86
C THR A 537 30.02 -5.53 -3.40
N VAL A 538 29.15 -6.08 -2.54
CA VAL A 538 29.47 -6.36 -1.14
C VAL A 538 30.62 -7.37 -1.05
N LYS A 539 30.57 -8.47 -1.82
CA LYS A 539 31.65 -9.47 -1.88
C LYS A 539 32.97 -8.85 -2.32
N LYS A 540 32.95 -7.95 -3.31
CA LYS A 540 34.14 -7.24 -3.77
C LYS A 540 34.76 -6.38 -2.65
N TYR A 541 33.96 -5.67 -1.85
CA TYR A 541 34.49 -4.92 -0.70
C TYR A 541 35.20 -5.81 0.31
N ILE A 542 34.67 -7.01 0.57
CA ILE A 542 35.29 -8.00 1.46
C ILE A 542 36.63 -8.46 0.87
N ASP A 543 36.65 -8.86 -0.40
CA ASP A 543 37.85 -9.37 -1.08
C ASP A 543 38.96 -8.33 -1.18
N ASP A 544 38.60 -7.08 -1.49
CA ASP A 544 39.53 -5.97 -1.57
C ASP A 544 40.12 -5.66 -0.19
N ALA A 545 39.32 -5.70 0.88
CA ALA A 545 39.79 -5.48 2.24
C ALA A 545 40.78 -6.57 2.69
N VAL A 546 40.45 -7.84 2.44
CA VAL A 546 41.35 -8.97 2.74
C VAL A 546 42.64 -8.85 1.94
N SER A 547 42.56 -8.52 0.65
CA SER A 547 43.73 -8.29 -0.21
C SER A 547 44.59 -7.10 0.28
N ALA A 548 43.96 -6.08 0.88
CA ALA A 548 44.64 -4.95 1.50
C ALA A 548 45.21 -5.25 2.91
N GLY A 549 45.07 -6.48 3.40
CA GLY A 549 45.63 -6.95 4.67
C GLY A 549 44.67 -6.88 5.87
N ALA A 550 43.36 -6.70 5.65
CA ALA A 550 42.39 -6.93 6.71
C ALA A 550 42.33 -8.43 7.05
N ARG A 551 42.10 -8.75 8.32
CA ARG A 551 41.93 -10.14 8.75
C ARG A 551 40.46 -10.53 8.63
N LEU A 552 40.20 -11.61 7.88
CA LEU A 552 38.89 -12.25 7.85
C LEU A 552 38.68 -13.09 9.13
N VAL A 553 37.77 -12.65 9.99
CA VAL A 553 37.42 -13.37 11.23
C VAL A 553 36.48 -14.54 10.92
N CYS A 554 35.44 -14.29 10.14
CA CYS A 554 34.51 -15.30 9.61
C CYS A 554 33.61 -14.76 8.48
N GLY A 555 33.05 -15.68 7.69
CA GLY A 555 31.98 -15.42 6.71
C GLY A 555 32.43 -14.68 5.45
N GLY A 556 31.50 -13.98 4.79
CA GLY A 556 31.76 -13.32 3.50
C GLY A 556 31.76 -14.26 2.29
N GLU A 557 31.16 -15.44 2.44
CA GLU A 557 31.10 -16.49 1.43
C GLU A 557 29.76 -16.43 0.68
N MET A 558 29.77 -16.68 -0.62
CA MET A 558 28.52 -16.90 -1.37
C MET A 558 27.89 -18.23 -0.92
N VAL A 559 26.62 -18.20 -0.57
CA VAL A 559 25.90 -19.37 -0.04
C VAL A 559 24.94 -19.91 -1.09
N SER A 560 24.92 -21.23 -1.28
CA SER A 560 23.87 -21.89 -2.07
C SER A 560 22.78 -22.40 -1.14
N VAL A 561 21.54 -21.98 -1.37
CA VAL A 561 20.37 -22.42 -0.61
C VAL A 561 19.61 -23.47 -1.43
N ALA A 562 19.37 -24.64 -0.84
CA ALA A 562 18.73 -25.75 -1.54
C ALA A 562 17.34 -25.36 -2.09
N GLY A 563 17.10 -25.62 -3.37
CA GLY A 563 15.89 -25.24 -4.09
C GLY A 563 15.82 -23.76 -4.50
N LEU A 564 16.83 -22.96 -4.14
CA LEU A 564 16.95 -21.53 -4.37
C LEU A 564 18.37 -21.14 -4.81
N GLU A 565 19.05 -22.02 -5.54
CA GLU A 565 20.48 -21.91 -5.91
C GLU A 565 20.78 -20.67 -6.76
N ASN A 566 19.76 -20.10 -7.41
CA ASN A 566 19.88 -18.89 -8.23
C ASN A 566 19.65 -17.58 -7.46
N GLY A 567 19.24 -17.65 -6.19
CA GLY A 567 19.06 -16.49 -5.31
C GLY A 567 20.37 -15.82 -4.91
N PHE A 568 20.25 -14.70 -4.18
CA PHE A 568 21.39 -13.79 -3.93
C PHE A 568 21.86 -13.86 -2.47
N TYR A 569 22.47 -14.97 -2.07
CA TYR A 569 22.86 -15.22 -0.68
C TYR A 569 24.36 -15.03 -0.44
N LEU A 570 24.69 -14.27 0.60
CA LEU A 570 26.05 -14.04 1.08
C LEU A 570 26.03 -14.15 2.61
N SER A 571 26.98 -14.88 3.19
CA SER A 571 27.08 -15.01 4.64
C SER A 571 27.58 -13.70 5.28
N PRO A 572 27.11 -13.35 6.50
CA PRO A 572 27.60 -12.18 7.21
C PRO A 572 29.10 -12.25 7.43
N CYS A 573 29.80 -11.13 7.29
CA CYS A 573 31.25 -11.06 7.36
C CYS A 573 31.70 -10.21 8.54
N VAL A 574 32.73 -10.68 9.23
CA VAL A 574 33.44 -9.92 10.27
C VAL A 574 34.89 -9.75 9.83
N LEU A 575 35.34 -8.50 9.78
CA LEU A 575 36.71 -8.12 9.45
C LEU A 575 37.36 -7.41 10.64
N SER A 576 38.62 -7.70 10.90
CA SER A 576 39.47 -6.99 11.87
C SER A 576 40.74 -6.46 11.20
N ASP A 577 41.60 -5.80 11.99
CA ASP A 577 42.86 -5.21 11.53
C ASP A 577 42.64 -4.15 10.43
N ILE A 578 41.57 -3.36 10.61
CA ILE A 578 41.12 -2.36 9.65
C ILE A 578 41.97 -1.09 9.75
N ARG A 579 42.53 -0.67 8.63
CA ARG A 579 43.30 0.56 8.51
C ARG A 579 42.52 1.66 7.79
N LYS A 580 42.89 2.92 8.06
CA LYS A 580 42.20 4.12 7.52
C LYS A 580 42.29 4.28 6.00
N ASP A 581 43.28 3.66 5.38
CA ASP A 581 43.52 3.64 3.93
C ASP A 581 42.64 2.62 3.18
N MET A 582 42.01 1.68 3.89
CA MET A 582 41.13 0.69 3.27
C MET A 582 39.80 1.31 2.83
N ALA A 583 39.31 0.95 1.64
CA ALA A 583 38.03 1.43 1.13
C ALA A 583 36.88 1.16 2.11
N VAL A 584 36.85 -0.03 2.72
CA VAL A 584 35.83 -0.41 3.72
C VAL A 584 35.80 0.50 4.94
N TYR A 585 36.88 1.18 5.31
CA TYR A 585 36.88 2.15 6.40
C TYR A 585 36.12 3.44 6.03
N ARG A 586 36.23 3.88 4.77
CA ARG A 586 35.73 5.17 4.28
C ARG A 586 34.36 5.09 3.62
N GLU A 587 34.11 4.00 2.89
CA GLU A 587 32.96 3.86 1.99
C GLU A 587 31.83 3.04 2.62
N GLU A 588 30.60 3.38 2.23
CA GLU A 588 29.41 2.62 2.60
C GLU A 588 29.36 1.31 1.81
N ILE A 589 29.44 0.18 2.50
CA ILE A 589 29.37 -1.17 1.90
C ILE A 589 27.91 -1.55 1.61
N PHE A 590 27.01 -1.15 2.50
CA PHE A 590 25.56 -1.43 2.45
C PHE A 590 25.23 -2.93 2.37
N GLY A 591 25.96 -3.74 3.11
CA GLY A 591 25.78 -5.18 3.24
C GLY A 591 26.23 -5.67 4.62
N ALA A 592 26.03 -6.96 4.91
CA ALA A 592 26.30 -7.57 6.20
C ALA A 592 27.81 -7.74 6.46
N VAL A 593 28.53 -6.63 6.63
CA VAL A 593 29.98 -6.58 6.84
C VAL A 593 30.28 -5.68 8.03
N LEU A 594 30.78 -6.28 9.11
CA LEU A 594 31.12 -5.63 10.37
C LEU A 594 32.64 -5.44 10.46
N LEU A 595 33.07 -4.22 10.75
CA LEU A 595 34.49 -3.85 10.92
C LEU A 595 34.80 -3.66 12.40
N VAL A 596 35.70 -4.48 12.97
CA VAL A 596 36.20 -4.32 14.34
C VAL A 596 37.43 -3.42 14.33
N ILE A 597 37.34 -2.29 15.01
CA ILE A 597 38.40 -1.28 15.09
C ILE A 597 38.70 -1.03 16.59
N PRO A 598 39.89 -1.38 17.08
CA PRO A 598 40.24 -1.13 18.48
C PRO A 598 40.53 0.35 18.75
N PHE A 599 40.24 0.81 19.96
CA PHE A 599 40.65 2.13 20.48
C PHE A 599 41.14 2.03 21.93
N ASP A 600 41.90 3.02 22.40
CA ASP A 600 42.48 3.06 23.75
C ASP A 600 41.90 4.18 24.64
N SER A 601 41.30 5.22 24.06
CA SER A 601 40.71 6.34 24.81
C SER A 601 39.42 6.85 24.19
N GLU A 602 38.58 7.51 24.99
CA GLU A 602 37.34 8.15 24.53
C GLU A 602 37.59 9.15 23.39
N ASP A 603 38.61 10.01 23.54
CA ASP A 603 38.97 11.00 22.51
C ASP A 603 39.34 10.33 21.18
N GLU A 604 40.06 9.20 21.24
CA GLU A 604 40.40 8.42 20.05
C GLU A 604 39.13 7.81 19.42
N ALA A 605 38.24 7.22 20.23
CA ALA A 605 37.00 6.64 19.74
C ALA A 605 36.12 7.68 19.02
N VAL A 606 35.96 8.86 19.61
CA VAL A 606 35.21 9.97 19.04
C VAL A 606 35.87 10.47 17.75
N SER A 607 37.21 10.56 17.73
CA SER A 607 37.97 10.94 16.53
C SER A 607 37.77 9.95 15.39
N ILE A 608 37.85 8.63 15.66
CA ILE A 608 37.62 7.58 14.66
C ILE A 608 36.17 7.58 14.16
N ALA A 609 35.20 7.77 15.06
CA ALA A 609 33.78 7.82 14.71
C ALA A 609 33.48 9.00 13.76
N ASN A 610 34.04 10.17 14.06
CA ASN A 610 33.88 11.38 13.25
C ASN A 610 34.77 11.43 12.00
N ASP A 611 35.69 10.47 11.80
CA ASP A 611 36.53 10.37 10.60
C ASP A 611 35.74 9.80 9.40
N THR A 612 34.77 10.58 8.92
CA THR A 612 33.87 10.26 7.80
C THR A 612 33.30 11.54 7.18
N THR A 613 32.87 11.47 5.92
CA THR A 613 32.15 12.57 5.24
C THR A 613 30.62 12.46 5.39
N MET A 614 30.15 11.45 6.13
CA MET A 614 28.74 11.14 6.38
C MET A 614 28.41 11.40 7.86
N GLY A 615 27.13 11.45 8.24
CA GLY A 615 26.75 11.76 9.62
C GLY A 615 25.31 11.39 9.95
N LEU A 616 24.94 10.12 9.74
CA LEU A 616 23.55 9.67 9.89
C LEU A 616 23.23 9.16 11.30
N ALA A 617 24.08 8.30 11.87
CA ALA A 617 23.84 7.72 13.20
C ALA A 617 25.15 7.35 13.91
N ALA A 618 25.06 7.15 15.22
CA ALA A 618 26.05 6.51 16.06
C ALA A 618 25.35 5.80 17.24
N GLY A 619 26.00 4.81 17.84
CA GLY A 619 25.53 4.14 19.06
C GLY A 619 26.67 3.92 20.04
N LEU A 620 26.35 3.84 21.33
CA LEU A 620 27.32 3.68 22.41
C LEU A 620 26.86 2.58 23.39
N PHE A 621 27.79 1.75 23.84
CA PHE A 621 27.64 0.80 24.94
C PHE A 621 28.62 1.15 26.05
N THR A 622 28.11 1.54 27.21
CA THR A 622 28.81 1.92 28.46
C THR A 622 27.76 1.93 29.61
N LYS A 623 28.16 2.04 30.88
CA LYS A 623 27.23 1.94 32.04
C LYS A 623 26.69 3.27 32.55
#